data_AF-A0A8B8E7U4-F1
#
_entry.id   AF-A0A8B8E7U4-F1
#
_cell.length_a   1.000
_cell.length_b   1.000
_cell.length_c   1.000
_cell.angle_alpha   90.00
_cell.angle_beta   90.00
_cell.angle_gamma   90.00
#
_symmetry.space_group_name_H-M   'P 1'
#
loop_
_entity.id
_entity.type
_entity.pdbx_description
1 polymer ?
#
loop_
_entity_poly.entity_id
_entity_poly.type
_entity_poly.pdbx_seq_one_letter_code
_entity_poly.pdbx_strand_id
1 'polypeptide(L)'
;MVLVYVAPPAYDEIFDKPRKSSDTSGKTVKLRNTTPVRDVIQNNYYKDDRNLWEKLHEWFELSVLQWIIWLTVLAFGISYIVFGIKFRGGCFKDHFDNKGKKIESEDLTQLIQAEGGVVCATVLVVLFFLRLPRLVATKRTKQLSQVSLEERKKFDGLIFFVCFALHVASFGVCVAGATKIIPLYKDAPNNTAVVCDPEFYDFYYHAKIAQLVVFMPYAAYNLITWVLLLGTQKQWFLRRKLRQWARLLDADQDGVISQDDMKITNEKLERLRKLIGGRKTALSASDQKKWWNAHVFKHGAGKDISVNQLVAYMESVIGVGPNHERANRVKGTVSGWFNFFTTAEYLKKNMILGENDFVKFWTILANVDEYHSRTMFARLFPSPLTMNGFVEDFKSLLSNPDFFDEYSNRIFNVIRFQPKKMCCNV
;
A
#
# COMPACT_ATOMS: atom_id res chain seq x y z
N MET A 1 -52.97 -15.76 19.00
CA MET A 1 -51.64 -15.13 18.94
C MET A 1 -50.64 -16.26 18.71
N VAL A 2 -50.24 -16.49 17.45
CA VAL A 2 -49.39 -17.63 17.08
C VAL A 2 -47.94 -17.26 17.37
N LEU A 3 -47.33 -17.90 18.38
CA LEU A 3 -45.89 -17.86 18.61
C LEU A 3 -45.20 -18.52 17.41
N VAL A 4 -44.63 -17.70 16.53
CA VAL A 4 -43.73 -18.17 15.47
C VAL A 4 -42.44 -18.61 16.14
N TYR A 5 -42.28 -19.92 16.28
CA TYR A 5 -41.05 -20.56 16.72
C TYR A 5 -39.99 -20.34 15.65
N VAL A 6 -39.13 -19.33 15.83
CA VAL A 6 -37.96 -19.11 14.97
C VAL A 6 -36.92 -20.15 15.37
N ALA A 7 -36.80 -21.21 14.57
CA ALA A 7 -35.76 -22.21 14.76
C ALA A 7 -34.37 -21.51 14.77
N PRO A 8 -33.47 -21.86 15.72
CA PRO A 8 -32.10 -21.36 15.67
C PRO A 8 -31.46 -21.77 14.34
N PRO A 9 -30.59 -20.94 13.74
CA PRO A 9 -29.93 -21.33 12.50
C PRO A 9 -29.12 -22.60 12.75
N ALA A 10 -29.21 -23.56 11.83
CA ALA A 10 -28.53 -24.85 11.91
C ALA A 10 -27.01 -24.68 11.77
N TYR A 11 -26.35 -24.23 12.85
CA TYR A 11 -24.91 -24.05 12.91
C TYR A 11 -24.16 -25.33 13.28
N ASP A 12 -24.84 -26.28 13.93
CA ASP A 12 -24.21 -27.47 14.52
C ASP A 12 -24.12 -28.68 13.56
N GLU A 13 -24.72 -28.58 12.36
CA GLU A 13 -24.90 -29.72 11.43
C GLU A 13 -24.36 -29.47 10.00
N ILE A 14 -23.55 -28.42 9.78
CA ILE A 14 -23.07 -28.10 8.41
C ILE A 14 -22.12 -29.19 7.89
N PHE A 15 -21.32 -29.79 8.76
CA PHE A 15 -20.58 -31.01 8.49
C PHE A 15 -20.80 -31.95 9.68
N ASP A 16 -21.50 -33.06 9.46
CA ASP A 16 -21.51 -34.13 10.45
C ASP A 16 -20.06 -34.52 10.75
N LYS A 17 -19.60 -34.23 11.97
CA LYS A 17 -18.41 -34.91 12.48
C LYS A 17 -18.76 -36.40 12.50
N PRO A 18 -17.95 -37.30 11.92
CA PRO A 18 -17.96 -38.66 12.44
C PRO A 18 -17.56 -38.51 13.91
N ARG A 19 -18.51 -38.75 14.82
CA ARG A 19 -18.19 -39.01 16.22
C ARG A 19 -17.13 -40.10 16.19
N LYS A 20 -15.89 -39.78 16.57
CA LYS A 20 -14.96 -40.80 17.06
C LYS A 20 -15.64 -41.39 18.29
N SER A 21 -16.38 -42.48 18.11
CA SER A 21 -16.87 -43.30 19.20
C SER A 21 -15.74 -44.19 19.70
N SER A 22 -15.75 -44.39 21.02
CA SER A 22 -14.97 -45.28 21.86
C SER A 22 -13.48 -45.00 21.98
N ASP A 23 -13.12 -44.27 23.05
CA ASP A 23 -12.16 -44.83 23.99
C ASP A 23 -12.91 -45.33 25.23
N THR A 24 -12.70 -46.60 25.53
CA THR A 24 -13.29 -47.38 26.62
C THR A 24 -12.66 -46.95 27.94
N SER A 25 -13.09 -45.82 28.50
CA SER A 25 -12.77 -45.45 29.87
C SER A 25 -13.78 -44.41 30.34
N GLY A 26 -14.81 -44.87 31.05
CA GLY A 26 -15.84 -44.05 31.68
C GLY A 26 -15.29 -43.11 32.74
N LYS A 27 -14.66 -42.01 32.31
CA LYS A 27 -14.37 -40.85 33.13
C LYS A 27 -14.84 -39.60 32.40
N THR A 28 -15.83 -38.96 32.99
CA THR A 28 -16.33 -37.63 32.66
C THR A 28 -15.18 -36.62 32.67
N VAL A 29 -14.75 -36.20 31.47
CA VAL A 29 -13.84 -35.06 31.32
C VAL A 29 -14.65 -33.79 31.54
N LYS A 30 -14.47 -33.17 32.70
CA LYS A 30 -14.98 -31.83 33.01
C LYS A 30 -14.50 -30.85 31.95
N LEU A 31 -15.46 -30.08 31.42
CA LEU A 31 -15.28 -28.86 30.63
C LEU A 31 -14.26 -27.95 31.35
N ARG A 32 -13.05 -27.83 30.80
CA ARG A 32 -12.01 -26.96 31.37
C ARG A 32 -12.17 -25.56 30.81
N ASN A 33 -13.00 -24.76 31.47
CA ASN A 33 -12.97 -23.29 31.35
C ASN A 33 -11.76 -22.74 32.13
N THR A 34 -11.18 -21.66 31.58
CA THR A 34 -10.13 -20.75 32.12
C THR A 34 -8.70 -21.34 32.18
N THR A 35 -7.66 -20.78 31.55
CA THR A 35 -7.01 -19.46 31.79
C THR A 35 -5.95 -19.13 30.68
N PRO A 36 -5.24 -17.97 30.69
CA PRO A 36 -4.91 -17.16 29.51
C PRO A 36 -3.57 -17.53 28.87
N VAL A 37 -3.59 -18.28 27.77
CA VAL A 37 -2.41 -18.47 26.90
C VAL A 37 -2.69 -18.00 25.46
N ARG A 38 -3.95 -17.67 25.15
CA ARG A 38 -4.41 -17.30 23.81
C ARG A 38 -3.84 -15.95 23.31
N ASP A 39 -3.64 -14.97 24.19
CA ASP A 39 -3.17 -13.63 23.77
C ASP A 39 -1.73 -13.60 23.23
N VAL A 40 -0.89 -14.58 23.58
CA VAL A 40 0.52 -14.64 23.17
C VAL A 40 0.69 -15.34 21.81
N ILE A 41 -0.19 -16.28 21.46
CA ILE A 41 -0.15 -17.00 20.18
C ILE A 41 -0.98 -16.27 19.11
N GLN A 42 -2.12 -15.66 19.47
CA GLN A 42 -3.01 -14.94 18.54
C GLN A 42 -2.33 -13.75 17.83
N ASN A 43 -1.29 -13.17 18.43
CA ASN A 43 -0.54 -12.06 17.83
C ASN A 43 0.59 -12.50 16.88
N ASN A 44 0.80 -13.80 16.64
CA ASN A 44 1.96 -14.26 15.87
C ASN A 44 1.70 -14.56 14.39
N TYR A 45 0.52 -15.08 14.02
CA TYR A 45 0.31 -15.56 12.64
C TYR A 45 0.11 -14.42 11.64
N TYR A 46 -0.76 -13.46 11.97
CA TYR A 46 -1.03 -12.28 11.13
C TYR A 46 -0.18 -11.06 11.54
N LYS A 47 1.07 -11.29 11.97
CA LYS A 47 2.04 -10.20 12.19
C LYS A 47 2.26 -9.40 10.92
N ASP A 48 2.71 -8.16 11.13
CA ASP A 48 3.12 -7.23 10.09
C ASP A 48 3.96 -7.92 8.99
N ASP A 49 3.29 -8.12 7.83
CA ASP A 49 3.75 -8.87 6.67
C ASP A 49 4.59 -8.03 5.70
N ARG A 50 4.88 -6.77 6.07
CA ARG A 50 5.82 -5.91 5.35
C ARG A 50 7.21 -6.54 5.36
N ASN A 51 7.90 -6.50 4.23
CA ASN A 51 9.32 -6.83 4.21
C ASN A 51 10.14 -5.71 4.89
N LEU A 52 11.41 -5.98 5.23
CA LEU A 52 12.27 -5.00 5.91
C LEU A 52 12.38 -3.68 5.13
N TRP A 53 12.40 -3.77 3.80
CA TRP A 53 12.49 -2.62 2.91
C TRP A 53 11.23 -1.74 2.95
N GLU A 54 10.04 -2.33 3.00
CA GLU A 54 8.77 -1.62 3.15
C GLU A 54 8.65 -0.97 4.54
N LYS A 55 9.09 -1.66 5.59
CA LYS A 55 9.14 -1.08 6.94
C LYS A 55 10.08 0.12 6.99
N LEU A 56 11.27 -0.04 6.40
CA LEU A 56 12.26 1.04 6.30
C LEU A 56 11.72 2.19 5.46
N HIS A 57 11.08 1.90 4.31
CA HIS A 57 10.53 2.91 3.42
C HIS A 57 9.36 3.67 4.06
N GLU A 58 8.41 2.99 4.71
CA GLU A 58 7.28 3.66 5.38
C GLU A 58 7.74 4.49 6.59
N TRP A 59 8.72 3.96 7.36
CA TRP A 59 9.34 4.69 8.45
C TRP A 59 10.11 5.92 7.96
N PHE A 60 10.85 5.77 6.86
CA PHE A 60 11.65 6.84 6.28
C PHE A 60 10.79 7.91 5.59
N GLU A 61 9.81 7.52 4.76
CA GLU A 61 8.92 8.42 4.00
C GLU A 61 8.22 9.47 4.88
N LEU A 62 7.79 9.05 6.07
CA LEU A 62 7.08 9.90 7.03
C LEU A 62 8.00 10.50 8.10
N SER A 63 9.30 10.21 8.06
CA SER A 63 10.26 10.71 9.03
C SER A 63 10.49 12.21 8.90
N VAL A 64 10.73 12.86 10.04
CA VAL A 64 11.25 14.24 10.11
C VAL A 64 12.61 14.32 9.41
N LEU A 65 13.41 13.25 9.47
CA LEU A 65 14.71 13.16 8.81
C LEU A 65 14.60 13.44 7.30
N GLN A 66 13.58 12.92 6.62
CA GLN A 66 13.45 13.16 5.19
C GLN A 66 13.02 14.59 4.86
N TRP A 67 12.29 15.27 5.75
CA TRP A 67 12.04 16.72 5.63
C TRP A 67 13.33 17.52 5.79
N ILE A 68 14.17 17.16 6.76
CA ILE A 68 15.48 17.80 6.97
C ILE A 68 16.35 17.61 5.73
N ILE A 69 16.45 16.39 5.18
CA ILE A 69 17.21 16.11 3.95
C ILE A 69 16.74 16.99 2.79
N TRP A 70 15.42 17.09 2.55
CA TRP A 70 14.90 17.93 1.47
C TRP A 70 15.19 19.42 1.67
N LEU A 71 15.09 19.94 2.90
CA LEU A 71 15.45 21.33 3.20
C LEU A 71 16.95 21.59 3.00
N THR A 72 17.81 20.65 3.40
CA THR A 72 19.26 20.74 3.15
C THR A 72 19.56 20.74 1.65
N VAL A 73 18.94 19.85 0.87
CA VAL A 73 19.10 19.78 -0.59
C VAL A 73 18.58 21.07 -1.26
N LEU A 74 17.50 21.65 -0.77
CA LEU A 74 16.99 22.94 -1.25
C LEU A 74 17.99 24.07 -1.00
N ALA A 75 18.58 24.12 0.20
CA ALA A 75 19.60 25.12 0.53
C ALA A 75 20.81 25.02 -0.43
N PHE A 76 21.29 23.79 -0.71
CA PHE A 76 22.32 23.57 -1.72
C PHE A 76 21.92 24.06 -3.10
N GLY A 77 20.71 23.74 -3.57
CA GLY A 77 20.21 24.21 -4.86
C GLY A 77 20.16 25.74 -4.97
N ILE A 78 19.72 26.42 -3.91
CA ILE A 78 19.70 27.89 -3.85
C ILE A 78 21.13 28.45 -3.89
N SER A 79 22.06 27.89 -3.09
CA SER A 79 23.45 28.31 -3.09
C SER A 79 24.09 28.18 -4.47
N TYR A 80 23.78 27.13 -5.23
CA TYR A 80 24.29 26.91 -6.58
C TYR A 80 23.84 28.01 -7.56
N ILE A 81 22.57 28.42 -7.47
CA ILE A 81 22.03 29.52 -8.27
C ILE A 81 22.71 30.83 -7.90
N VAL A 82 22.81 31.15 -6.60
CA VAL A 82 23.41 32.40 -6.12
C VAL A 82 24.89 32.51 -6.50
N PHE A 83 25.67 31.45 -6.28
CA PHE A 83 27.10 31.43 -6.66
C PHE A 83 27.28 31.48 -8.17
N GLY A 84 26.46 30.73 -8.91
CA GLY A 84 26.49 30.79 -10.36
C GLY A 84 26.21 32.18 -10.92
N ILE A 85 25.27 32.93 -10.31
CA ILE A 85 24.98 34.32 -10.71
C ILE A 85 26.14 35.25 -10.31
N LYS A 86 26.66 35.13 -9.08
CA LYS A 86 27.77 35.95 -8.56
C LYS A 86 29.00 35.89 -9.47
N PHE A 87 29.32 34.70 -9.97
CA PHE A 87 30.52 34.46 -10.77
C PHE A 87 30.23 34.30 -12.26
N ARG A 88 29.10 34.80 -12.79
CA ARG A 88 28.71 34.58 -14.18
C ARG A 88 29.82 34.94 -15.17
N GLY A 89 30.22 33.98 -16.01
CA GLY A 89 31.33 34.15 -16.96
C GLY A 89 32.71 34.17 -16.30
N GLY A 90 32.81 33.76 -15.04
CA GLY A 90 34.05 33.69 -14.27
C GLY A 90 34.75 32.33 -14.36
N CYS A 91 34.19 31.34 -15.08
CA CYS A 91 34.81 30.02 -15.22
C CYS A 91 34.47 29.38 -16.57
N PHE A 92 35.47 29.32 -17.45
CA PHE A 92 35.40 28.72 -18.78
C PHE A 92 36.38 27.56 -18.92
N LYS A 93 35.92 26.53 -19.61
CA LYS A 93 36.73 25.42 -20.07
C LYS A 93 36.75 25.40 -21.59
N ASP A 94 37.92 25.65 -22.16
CA ASP A 94 38.13 25.65 -23.60
C ASP A 94 38.77 24.35 -24.06
N HIS A 95 38.20 23.77 -25.11
CA HIS A 95 38.71 22.56 -25.77
C HIS A 95 39.38 22.94 -27.08
N PHE A 96 40.59 22.41 -27.30
CA PHE A 96 41.39 22.67 -28.50
C PHE A 96 41.55 21.40 -29.35
N ASP A 97 41.60 21.55 -30.68
CA ASP A 97 41.96 20.46 -31.58
C ASP A 97 43.47 20.18 -31.55
N ASN A 98 43.88 19.09 -32.21
CA ASN A 98 45.30 18.73 -32.35
C ASN A 98 46.13 19.78 -33.13
N LYS A 99 45.51 20.85 -33.64
CA LYS A 99 46.14 21.98 -34.34
C LYS A 99 46.11 23.26 -33.50
N GLY A 100 45.66 23.20 -32.25
CA GLY A 100 45.58 24.34 -31.33
C GLY A 100 44.40 25.29 -31.59
N LYS A 101 43.43 24.93 -32.43
CA LYS A 101 42.22 25.72 -32.67
C LYS A 101 41.16 25.40 -31.62
N LYS A 102 40.59 26.44 -31.00
CA LYS A 102 39.45 26.31 -30.09
C LYS A 102 38.24 25.72 -30.82
N ILE A 103 37.74 24.59 -30.33
CA ILE A 103 36.57 23.86 -30.85
C ILE A 103 35.32 24.20 -30.04
N GLU A 104 35.44 24.22 -28.72
CA GLU A 104 34.31 24.35 -27.80
C GLU A 104 34.72 25.18 -26.58
N SER A 105 33.76 25.93 -26.03
CA SER A 105 33.91 26.70 -24.79
C SER A 105 32.73 26.38 -23.91
N GLU A 106 33.01 25.81 -22.74
CA GLU A 106 31.98 25.50 -21.76
C GLU A 106 32.01 26.51 -20.61
N ASP A 107 30.88 27.18 -20.37
CA ASP A 107 30.68 28.04 -19.21
C ASP A 107 30.23 27.20 -18.01
N LEU A 108 31.15 26.91 -17.09
CA LEU A 108 30.88 26.11 -15.90
C LEU A 108 29.99 26.86 -14.90
N THR A 109 29.88 28.18 -15.02
CA THR A 109 29.02 29.01 -14.17
C THR A 109 27.55 28.89 -14.58
N GLN A 110 27.26 28.64 -15.86
CA GLN A 110 25.92 28.28 -16.32
C GLN A 110 25.53 26.86 -15.89
N LEU A 111 26.49 25.94 -15.85
CA LEU A 111 26.25 24.57 -15.44
C LEU A 111 25.80 24.48 -13.97
N ILE A 112 26.49 25.17 -13.05
CA ILE A 112 26.09 25.19 -11.64
C ILE A 112 24.72 25.87 -11.44
N GLN A 113 24.38 26.90 -12.21
CA GLN A 113 23.05 27.52 -12.16
C GLN A 113 21.96 26.55 -12.62
N ALA A 114 22.16 25.87 -13.76
CA ALA A 114 21.22 24.88 -14.29
C ALA A 114 21.02 23.73 -13.31
N GLU A 115 22.10 23.29 -12.68
CA GLU A 115 22.05 22.29 -11.62
C GLU A 115 21.25 22.73 -10.40
N GLY A 116 21.53 23.92 -9.86
CA GLY A 116 20.78 24.48 -8.75
C GLY A 116 19.29 24.59 -9.08
N GLY A 117 18.96 24.99 -10.32
CA GLY A 117 17.59 25.02 -10.83
C GLY A 117 16.90 23.65 -10.83
N VAL A 118 17.55 22.61 -11.34
CA VAL A 118 17.01 21.24 -11.37
C VAL A 118 16.83 20.68 -9.96
N VAL A 119 17.80 20.91 -9.06
CA VAL A 119 17.71 20.48 -7.67
C VAL A 119 16.54 21.18 -6.96
N CYS A 120 16.43 22.51 -7.08
CA CYS A 120 15.32 23.28 -6.51
C CYS A 120 13.97 22.81 -7.05
N ALA A 121 13.84 22.63 -8.37
CA ALA A 121 12.61 22.15 -8.99
C ALA A 121 12.22 20.76 -8.45
N THR A 122 13.19 19.87 -8.29
CA THR A 122 12.97 18.53 -7.73
C THR A 122 12.46 18.60 -6.28
N VAL A 123 13.11 19.41 -5.43
CA VAL A 123 12.65 19.56 -4.04
C VAL A 123 11.25 20.15 -3.98
N LEU A 124 11.00 21.23 -4.72
CA LEU A 124 9.68 21.89 -4.73
C LEU A 124 8.59 20.94 -5.20
N VAL A 125 8.84 20.16 -6.26
CA VAL A 125 7.86 19.19 -6.73
C VAL A 125 7.57 18.12 -5.68
N VAL A 126 8.59 17.58 -5.02
CA VAL A 126 8.40 16.57 -3.97
C VAL A 126 7.65 17.16 -2.77
N LEU A 127 8.02 18.36 -2.31
CA LEU A 127 7.37 18.97 -1.15
C LEU A 127 5.91 19.36 -1.42
N PHE A 128 5.66 20.06 -2.53
CA PHE A 128 4.33 20.63 -2.83
C PHE A 128 3.36 19.64 -3.48
N PHE A 129 3.84 18.69 -4.29
CA PHE A 129 2.95 17.80 -5.04
C PHE A 129 2.89 16.37 -4.47
N LEU A 130 3.91 15.91 -3.73
CA LEU A 130 3.84 14.61 -3.05
C LEU A 130 3.50 14.75 -1.56
N ARG A 131 4.25 15.57 -0.82
CA ARG A 131 4.18 15.55 0.65
C ARG A 131 3.04 16.37 1.22
N LEU A 132 2.90 17.62 0.79
CA LEU A 132 1.84 18.50 1.27
C LEU A 132 0.44 17.92 1.00
N PRO A 133 0.13 17.36 -0.19
CA PRO A 133 -1.17 16.78 -0.46
C PRO A 133 -1.43 15.51 0.35
N ARG A 134 -0.38 14.68 0.62
CA ARG A 134 -0.49 13.54 1.54
C ARG A 134 -0.84 14.00 2.95
N LEU A 135 -0.16 15.03 3.47
CA LEU A 135 -0.49 15.62 4.78
C LEU A 135 -1.92 16.15 4.84
N VAL A 136 -2.37 16.89 3.81
CA VAL A 136 -3.75 17.38 3.74
C VAL A 136 -4.74 16.22 3.69
N ALA A 137 -4.46 15.18 2.90
CA ALA A 137 -5.29 13.98 2.84
C ALA A 137 -5.34 13.22 4.17
N THR A 138 -4.25 13.20 4.95
CA THR A 138 -4.27 12.62 6.30
C THR A 138 -5.09 13.42 7.29
N LYS A 139 -5.48 14.66 6.99
CA LYS A 139 -6.38 15.46 7.85
C LYS A 139 -7.82 15.51 7.35
N ARG A 140 -8.12 14.80 6.25
CA ARG A 140 -9.45 14.86 5.63
C ARG A 140 -10.51 14.20 6.52
N THR A 141 -11.62 14.91 6.68
CA THR A 141 -12.80 14.51 7.47
C THR A 141 -14.06 14.32 6.62
N LYS A 142 -14.01 14.62 5.32
CA LYS A 142 -15.14 14.50 4.38
C LYS A 142 -14.77 13.65 3.18
N GLN A 143 -15.73 12.87 2.70
CA GLN A 143 -15.60 12.07 1.47
C GLN A 143 -15.49 12.96 0.23
N LEU A 144 -14.88 12.41 -0.81
CA LEU A 144 -14.85 13.00 -2.15
C LEU A 144 -15.81 12.25 -3.07
N SER A 145 -16.19 12.89 -4.18
CA SER A 145 -16.91 12.20 -5.25
C SER A 145 -16.02 11.12 -5.88
N GLN A 146 -16.63 10.13 -6.52
CA GLN A 146 -15.88 9.12 -7.27
C GLN A 146 -14.99 9.75 -8.36
N VAL A 147 -15.50 10.74 -9.09
CA VAL A 147 -14.75 11.42 -10.15
C VAL A 147 -13.52 12.11 -9.58
N SER A 148 -13.65 12.81 -8.44
CA SER A 148 -12.51 13.49 -7.81
C SER A 148 -11.46 12.51 -7.27
N LEU A 149 -11.87 11.31 -6.84
CA LEU A 149 -10.93 10.24 -6.47
C LEU A 149 -10.20 9.70 -7.71
N GLU A 150 -10.90 9.49 -8.83
CA GLU A 150 -10.31 9.05 -10.09
C GLU A 150 -9.36 10.11 -10.71
N GLU A 151 -9.70 11.39 -10.64
CA GLU A 151 -8.83 12.50 -11.06
C GLU A 151 -7.57 12.56 -10.21
N ARG A 152 -7.73 12.42 -8.89
CA ARG A 152 -6.61 12.36 -7.97
C ARG A 152 -5.69 11.18 -8.28
N LYS A 153 -6.23 10.02 -8.67
CA LYS A 153 -5.42 8.88 -9.15
C LYS A 153 -4.59 9.24 -10.38
N LYS A 154 -5.20 9.85 -11.40
CA LYS A 154 -4.48 10.26 -12.61
C LYS A 154 -3.37 11.26 -12.25
N PHE A 155 -3.67 12.18 -11.36
CA PHE A 155 -2.71 13.17 -10.88
C PHE A 155 -1.58 12.56 -10.07
N ASP A 156 -1.87 11.68 -9.10
CA ASP A 156 -0.86 11.00 -8.28
C ASP A 156 0.05 10.11 -9.16
N GLY A 157 -0.51 9.43 -10.15
CA GLY A 157 0.26 8.66 -11.14
C GLY A 157 1.14 9.54 -12.02
N LEU A 158 0.65 10.70 -12.49
CA LEU A 158 1.46 11.66 -13.23
C LEU A 158 2.60 12.23 -12.37
N ILE A 159 2.31 12.63 -11.14
CA ILE A 159 3.32 13.14 -10.20
C ILE A 159 4.39 12.08 -9.94
N PHE A 160 4.01 10.81 -9.80
CA PHE A 160 4.95 9.71 -9.66
C PHE A 160 5.98 9.70 -10.80
N PHE A 161 5.54 9.76 -12.06
CA PHE A 161 6.45 9.79 -13.22
C PHE A 161 7.27 11.08 -13.29
N VAL A 162 6.68 12.23 -12.99
CA VAL A 162 7.40 13.51 -12.94
C VAL A 162 8.50 13.49 -11.87
N CYS A 163 8.19 12.98 -10.68
CA CYS A 163 9.16 12.84 -9.60
C CYS A 163 10.29 11.89 -10.00
N PHE A 164 9.97 10.74 -10.60
CA PHE A 164 10.98 9.82 -11.11
C PHE A 164 11.91 10.50 -12.12
N ALA A 165 11.35 11.19 -13.12
CA ALA A 165 12.12 11.91 -14.12
C ALA A 165 13.02 13.00 -13.51
N LEU A 166 12.51 13.75 -12.52
CA LEU A 166 13.28 14.76 -11.80
C LEU A 166 14.42 14.18 -10.95
N HIS A 167 14.22 13.01 -10.33
CA HIS A 167 15.29 12.31 -9.62
C HIS A 167 16.38 11.83 -10.59
N VAL A 168 16.00 11.29 -11.76
CA VAL A 168 16.96 10.91 -12.81
C VAL A 168 17.71 12.13 -13.33
N ALA A 169 17.01 13.23 -13.62
CA ALA A 169 17.62 14.48 -14.08
C ALA A 169 18.59 15.06 -13.03
N SER A 170 18.18 15.12 -11.76
CA SER A 170 19.05 15.60 -10.67
C SER A 170 20.28 14.73 -10.50
N PHE A 171 20.13 13.40 -10.60
CA PHE A 171 21.27 12.49 -10.57
C PHE A 171 22.21 12.72 -11.75
N GLY A 172 21.66 12.84 -12.96
CA GLY A 172 22.44 13.10 -14.18
C GLY A 172 23.23 14.40 -14.13
N VAL A 173 22.60 15.50 -13.70
CA VAL A 173 23.28 16.81 -13.59
C VAL A 173 24.32 16.81 -12.48
N CYS A 174 24.07 16.12 -11.36
CA CYS A 174 25.05 15.94 -10.30
C CYS A 174 26.34 15.27 -10.83
N VAL A 175 26.19 14.13 -11.51
CA VAL A 175 27.29 13.39 -12.14
C VAL A 175 27.99 14.24 -13.20
N ALA A 176 27.23 14.91 -14.08
CA ALA A 176 27.80 15.77 -15.12
C ALA A 176 28.69 16.88 -14.52
N GLY A 177 28.20 17.60 -13.50
CA GLY A 177 29.01 18.61 -12.83
C GLY A 177 30.26 18.05 -12.14
N ALA A 178 30.14 16.87 -11.50
CA ALA A 178 31.29 16.19 -10.89
C ALA A 178 32.37 15.82 -11.95
N THR A 179 31.96 15.25 -13.08
CA THR A 179 32.89 14.90 -14.19
C THR A 179 33.56 16.11 -14.82
N LYS A 180 32.97 17.31 -14.69
CA LYS A 180 33.51 18.54 -15.25
C LYS A 180 34.43 19.30 -14.28
N ILE A 181 34.11 19.32 -12.97
CA ILE A 181 34.86 20.11 -11.98
C ILE A 181 35.98 19.33 -11.27
N ILE A 182 35.78 18.02 -10.99
CA ILE A 182 36.73 17.22 -10.19
C ILE A 182 38.06 16.99 -10.92
N PRO A 183 38.09 16.66 -12.23
CA PRO A 183 39.36 16.45 -12.93
C PRO A 183 40.24 17.69 -12.98
N LEU A 184 39.65 18.88 -12.88
CA LEU A 184 40.39 20.14 -12.86
C LEU A 184 41.30 20.28 -11.62
N TYR A 185 41.12 19.44 -10.60
CA TYR A 185 41.90 19.46 -9.35
C TYR A 185 43.16 18.58 -9.41
N LYS A 186 43.26 17.69 -10.40
CA LYS A 186 44.28 16.62 -10.48
C LYS A 186 45.03 16.59 -11.83
N ASP A 187 45.41 17.75 -12.33
CA ASP A 187 46.06 18.00 -13.64
C ASP A 187 45.10 18.25 -14.80
N ALA A 188 45.31 19.37 -15.50
CA ALA A 188 44.57 19.73 -16.69
C ALA A 188 44.92 18.75 -17.82
N PRO A 189 43.93 18.11 -18.47
CA PRO A 189 44.21 17.24 -19.60
C PRO A 189 44.90 18.00 -20.74
N ASN A 190 45.85 17.35 -21.41
CA ASN A 190 46.49 17.86 -22.62
C ASN A 190 45.39 18.26 -23.63
N ASN A 191 45.42 19.52 -24.10
CA ASN A 191 44.45 20.16 -25.01
C ASN A 191 43.23 20.83 -24.36
N THR A 192 43.30 21.16 -23.06
CA THR A 192 42.29 22.01 -22.40
C THR A 192 42.92 23.23 -21.74
N ALA A 193 42.30 24.40 -21.89
CA ALA A 193 42.63 25.59 -21.11
C ALA A 193 41.45 25.93 -20.19
N VAL A 194 41.75 26.23 -18.94
CA VAL A 194 40.76 26.48 -17.90
C VAL A 194 41.04 27.85 -17.31
N VAL A 195 40.08 28.75 -17.44
CA VAL A 195 40.15 30.09 -16.86
C VAL A 195 39.01 30.19 -15.88
N CYS A 196 39.30 30.01 -14.60
CA CYS A 196 38.31 30.01 -13.54
C CYS A 196 38.73 30.89 -12.36
N ASP A 197 37.77 31.65 -11.85
CA ASP A 197 37.88 32.34 -10.58
C ASP A 197 38.17 31.31 -9.46
N PRO A 198 39.23 31.51 -8.65
CA PRO A 198 39.60 30.55 -7.61
C PRO A 198 38.52 30.34 -6.54
N GLU A 199 37.77 31.39 -6.18
CA GLU A 199 36.70 31.31 -5.17
C GLU A 199 35.52 30.50 -5.73
N PHE A 200 35.17 30.70 -7.00
CA PHE A 200 34.16 29.88 -7.68
C PHE A 200 34.58 28.40 -7.75
N TYR A 201 35.82 28.16 -8.16
CA TYR A 201 36.33 26.81 -8.38
C TYR A 201 36.36 26.00 -7.08
N ASP A 202 36.90 26.57 -6.01
CA ASP A 202 36.99 25.94 -4.68
C ASP A 202 35.59 25.62 -4.12
N PHE A 203 34.67 26.59 -4.19
CA PHE A 203 33.28 26.39 -3.80
C PHE A 203 32.65 25.25 -4.58
N TYR A 204 32.73 25.25 -5.91
CA TYR A 204 32.03 24.26 -6.72
C TYR A 204 32.61 22.86 -6.53
N TYR A 205 33.93 22.73 -6.40
CA TYR A 205 34.60 21.46 -6.09
C TYR A 205 34.13 20.87 -4.75
N HIS A 206 34.19 21.65 -3.67
CA HIS A 206 33.76 21.18 -2.34
C HIS A 206 32.26 20.89 -2.28
N ALA A 207 31.46 21.72 -2.94
CA ALA A 207 30.02 21.52 -3.06
C ALA A 207 29.70 20.21 -3.79
N LYS A 208 30.49 19.81 -4.80
CA LYS A 208 30.32 18.53 -5.48
C LYS A 208 30.67 17.34 -4.63
N ILE A 209 31.75 17.41 -3.86
CA ILE A 209 32.08 16.33 -2.91
C ILE A 209 30.92 16.16 -1.91
N ALA A 210 30.42 17.24 -1.32
CA ALA A 210 29.30 17.18 -0.39
C ALA A 210 28.03 16.60 -1.04
N GLN A 211 27.71 17.02 -2.27
CA GLN A 211 26.55 16.54 -3.02
C GLN A 211 26.69 15.04 -3.36
N LEU A 212 27.87 14.57 -3.76
CA LEU A 212 28.12 13.15 -4.03
C LEU A 212 27.98 12.28 -2.78
N VAL A 213 28.35 12.79 -1.60
CA VAL A 213 28.26 12.03 -0.34
C VAL A 213 26.83 12.00 0.22
N VAL A 214 26.03 13.05 0.02
CA VAL A 214 24.69 13.17 0.63
C VAL A 214 23.57 12.90 -0.37
N PHE A 215 23.60 13.55 -1.53
CA PHE A 215 22.53 13.49 -2.52
C PHE A 215 22.59 12.20 -3.34
N MET A 216 23.79 11.72 -3.71
CA MET A 216 23.92 10.52 -4.55
C MET A 216 23.40 9.26 -3.85
N PRO A 217 23.70 8.97 -2.56
CA PRO A 217 23.13 7.81 -1.88
C PRO A 217 21.62 7.93 -1.71
N TYR A 218 21.11 9.14 -1.49
CA TYR A 218 19.67 9.38 -1.34
C TYR A 218 18.92 9.22 -2.68
N ALA A 219 19.45 9.78 -3.77
CA ALA A 219 18.92 9.60 -5.12
C ALA A 219 19.00 8.13 -5.54
N ALA A 220 20.10 7.44 -5.24
CA ALA A 220 20.25 6.00 -5.49
C ALA A 220 19.26 5.19 -4.65
N TYR A 221 19.10 5.47 -3.35
CA TYR A 221 18.10 4.84 -2.50
C TYR A 221 16.71 4.99 -3.10
N ASN A 222 16.33 6.19 -3.53
CA ASN A 222 15.07 6.41 -4.22
C ASN A 222 15.04 5.56 -5.49
N LEU A 223 15.93 5.75 -6.45
CA LEU A 223 15.90 5.02 -7.73
C LEU A 223 15.84 3.49 -7.55
N ILE A 224 16.64 2.94 -6.63
CA ILE A 224 16.61 1.52 -6.25
C ILE A 224 15.24 1.16 -5.67
N THR A 225 14.68 1.98 -4.78
CA THR A 225 13.31 1.82 -4.28
C THR A 225 12.33 1.77 -5.45
N TRP A 226 12.32 2.75 -6.34
CA TRP A 226 11.39 2.82 -7.48
C TRP A 226 11.54 1.61 -8.42
N VAL A 227 12.76 1.20 -8.75
CA VAL A 227 13.04 0.07 -9.66
C VAL A 227 12.73 -1.28 -9.02
N LEU A 228 13.14 -1.51 -7.77
CA LEU A 228 12.92 -2.79 -7.08
C LEU A 228 11.44 -2.96 -6.66
N LEU A 229 10.78 -1.88 -6.26
CA LEU A 229 9.39 -1.94 -5.83
C LEU A 229 8.44 -2.26 -6.99
N LEU A 230 8.59 -1.65 -8.17
CA LEU A 230 7.58 -1.79 -9.24
C LEU A 230 7.36 -3.23 -9.74
N GLY A 231 8.43 -4.04 -9.81
CA GLY A 231 8.36 -5.42 -10.29
C GLY A 231 7.96 -6.43 -9.22
N THR A 232 8.55 -6.32 -8.03
CA THR A 232 8.34 -7.31 -6.95
C THR A 232 7.07 -7.05 -6.13
N GLN A 233 6.57 -5.81 -6.10
CA GLN A 233 5.40 -5.44 -5.32
C GLN A 233 4.10 -6.06 -5.82
N LYS A 234 3.91 -6.26 -7.12
CA LYS A 234 2.60 -6.69 -7.63
C LYS A 234 2.16 -8.03 -7.07
N GLN A 235 3.08 -9.00 -7.07
CA GLN A 235 2.82 -10.33 -6.52
C GLN A 235 2.77 -10.31 -4.98
N TRP A 236 3.70 -9.59 -4.34
CA TRP A 236 3.71 -9.44 -2.89
C TRP A 236 2.44 -8.78 -2.36
N PHE A 237 2.03 -7.66 -2.95
CA PHE A 237 0.85 -6.92 -2.54
C PHE A 237 -0.42 -7.73 -2.72
N LEU A 238 -0.54 -8.48 -3.83
CA LEU A 238 -1.66 -9.42 -4.01
C LEU A 238 -1.70 -10.44 -2.87
N ARG A 239 -0.57 -11.09 -2.54
CA ARG A 239 -0.49 -12.04 -1.40
C ARG A 239 -0.92 -11.41 -0.08
N ARG A 240 -0.52 -10.18 0.19
CA ARG A 240 -0.88 -9.45 1.43
C ARG A 240 -2.38 -9.24 1.51
N LYS A 241 -3.03 -8.81 0.43
CA LYS A 241 -4.49 -8.67 0.36
C LYS A 241 -5.20 -10.00 0.54
N LEU A 242 -4.70 -11.07 -0.09
CA LEU A 242 -5.25 -12.42 0.09
C LEU A 242 -5.09 -12.94 1.52
N ARG A 243 -3.99 -12.59 2.21
CA ARG A 243 -3.83 -12.88 3.65
C ARG A 243 -4.82 -12.11 4.49
N GLN A 244 -5.06 -10.82 4.21
CA GLN A 244 -6.08 -10.06 4.93
C GLN A 244 -7.48 -10.62 4.68
N TRP A 245 -7.77 -11.10 3.47
CA TRP A 245 -9.00 -11.85 3.20
C TRP A 245 -9.08 -13.14 4.00
N ALA A 246 -8.01 -13.94 4.03
CA ALA A 246 -7.95 -15.16 4.83
C ALA A 246 -8.15 -14.88 6.32
N ARG A 247 -7.65 -13.75 6.83
CA ARG A 247 -7.86 -13.30 8.21
C ARG A 247 -9.32 -13.00 8.55
N LEU A 248 -10.14 -12.65 7.55
CA LEU A 248 -11.58 -12.50 7.75
C LEU A 248 -12.28 -13.87 7.89
N LEU A 249 -11.67 -14.93 7.36
CA LEU A 249 -12.19 -16.30 7.37
C LEU A 249 -11.63 -17.13 8.53
N ASP A 250 -10.39 -16.87 8.95
CA ASP A 250 -9.72 -17.42 10.14
C ASP A 250 -10.14 -16.59 11.37
N ALA A 251 -11.21 -17.03 12.02
CA ALA A 251 -11.92 -16.23 13.00
C ALA A 251 -11.20 -16.18 14.34
N ASP A 252 -10.50 -17.25 14.72
CA ASP A 252 -9.71 -17.30 15.95
C ASP A 252 -8.23 -16.92 15.77
N GLN A 253 -7.79 -16.75 14.51
CA GLN A 253 -6.49 -16.25 14.07
C GLN A 253 -5.32 -17.20 14.40
N ASP A 254 -5.57 -18.51 14.37
CA ASP A 254 -4.55 -19.54 14.63
C ASP A 254 -3.70 -19.92 13.40
N GLY A 255 -4.07 -19.41 12.20
CA GLY A 255 -3.38 -19.67 10.93
C GLY A 255 -3.94 -20.84 10.13
N VAL A 256 -5.00 -21.47 10.62
CA VAL A 256 -5.71 -22.59 10.00
C VAL A 256 -7.20 -22.27 9.96
N ILE A 257 -7.77 -22.27 8.76
CA ILE A 257 -9.22 -22.05 8.60
C ILE A 257 -9.92 -23.39 8.80
N SER A 258 -10.62 -23.51 9.92
CA SER A 258 -11.36 -24.70 10.35
C SER A 258 -12.87 -24.55 10.20
N GLN A 259 -13.61 -25.61 10.56
CA GLN A 259 -15.08 -25.54 10.66
C GLN A 259 -15.57 -24.63 11.79
N ASP A 260 -14.79 -24.51 12.88
CA ASP A 260 -15.14 -23.62 13.99
C ASP A 260 -15.04 -22.15 13.54
N ASP A 261 -14.03 -21.82 12.71
CA ASP A 261 -13.91 -20.50 12.08
C ASP A 261 -15.05 -20.20 11.12
N MET A 262 -15.46 -21.19 10.33
CA MET A 262 -16.65 -21.09 9.50
C MET A 262 -17.89 -20.75 10.35
N LYS A 263 -18.09 -21.43 11.49
CA LYS A 263 -19.24 -21.17 12.37
C LYS A 263 -19.23 -19.73 12.88
N ILE A 264 -18.10 -19.28 13.44
CA ILE A 264 -17.95 -17.91 13.95
C ILE A 264 -18.13 -16.88 12.83
N THR A 265 -17.56 -17.15 11.66
CA THR A 265 -17.70 -16.27 10.48
C THR A 265 -19.15 -16.20 10.02
N ASN A 266 -19.87 -17.33 9.92
CA ASN A 266 -21.27 -17.35 9.54
C ASN A 266 -22.16 -16.61 10.55
N GLU A 267 -21.85 -16.68 11.85
CA GLU A 267 -22.53 -15.88 12.87
C GLU A 267 -22.33 -14.38 12.66
N LYS A 268 -21.12 -13.94 12.32
CA LYS A 268 -20.84 -12.53 11.96
C LYS A 268 -21.65 -12.13 10.72
N LEU A 269 -21.67 -12.97 9.69
CA LEU A 269 -22.43 -12.70 8.45
C LEU A 269 -23.94 -12.63 8.72
N GLU A 270 -24.47 -13.42 9.65
CA GLU A 270 -25.87 -13.35 10.08
C GLU A 270 -26.17 -12.03 10.81
N ARG A 271 -25.24 -11.54 11.65
CA ARG A 271 -25.37 -10.19 12.25
C ARG A 271 -25.36 -9.11 11.18
N LEU A 272 -24.51 -9.22 10.15
CA LEU A 272 -24.49 -8.30 9.02
C LEU A 272 -25.79 -8.34 8.21
N ARG A 273 -26.40 -9.52 8.03
CA ARG A 273 -27.70 -9.66 7.38
C ARG A 273 -28.78 -8.85 8.10
N LYS A 274 -28.82 -8.96 9.44
CA LYS A 274 -29.77 -8.21 10.27
C LYS A 274 -29.52 -6.70 10.21
N LEU A 275 -28.25 -6.28 10.17
CA LEU A 275 -27.86 -4.87 10.04
C LEU A 275 -28.27 -4.29 8.68
N ILE A 276 -27.88 -4.95 7.59
CA ILE A 276 -28.04 -4.42 6.22
C ILE A 276 -29.49 -4.53 5.75
N GLY A 277 -30.22 -5.55 6.23
CA GLY A 277 -31.62 -5.79 5.84
C GLY A 277 -31.80 -6.21 4.37
N GLY A 278 -30.71 -6.48 3.65
CA GLY A 278 -30.73 -6.83 2.23
C GLY A 278 -31.27 -8.23 1.92
N ARG A 279 -31.33 -9.11 2.93
CA ARG A 279 -31.99 -10.43 2.87
C ARG A 279 -32.86 -10.66 4.11
N LYS A 280 -34.11 -11.08 3.88
CA LYS A 280 -35.11 -11.30 4.94
C LYS A 280 -34.84 -12.53 5.81
N THR A 281 -34.37 -13.62 5.21
CA THR A 281 -34.08 -14.91 5.88
C THR A 281 -32.59 -15.21 5.86
N ALA A 282 -32.11 -16.05 6.78
CA ALA A 282 -30.73 -16.53 6.72
C ALA A 282 -30.49 -17.35 5.44
N LEU A 283 -29.26 -17.36 4.94
CA LEU A 283 -28.86 -18.26 3.85
C LEU A 283 -28.99 -19.71 4.32
N SER A 284 -29.47 -20.64 3.48
CA SER A 284 -29.65 -22.04 3.88
C SER A 284 -28.31 -22.69 4.26
N ALA A 285 -28.31 -23.61 5.22
CA ALA A 285 -27.09 -24.32 5.63
C ALA A 285 -26.42 -25.06 4.45
N SER A 286 -27.22 -25.60 3.53
CA SER A 286 -26.75 -26.22 2.28
C SER A 286 -26.00 -25.24 1.39
N ASP A 287 -26.54 -24.04 1.19
CA ASP A 287 -25.89 -23.01 0.36
C ASP A 287 -24.64 -22.44 1.02
N GLN A 288 -24.66 -22.26 2.35
CA GLN A 288 -23.48 -21.86 3.11
C GLN A 288 -22.36 -22.90 2.92
N LYS A 289 -22.67 -24.19 3.13
CA LYS A 289 -21.73 -25.31 2.92
C LYS A 289 -21.17 -25.34 1.51
N LYS A 290 -22.04 -25.15 0.51
CA LYS A 290 -21.67 -25.14 -0.90
C LYS A 290 -20.63 -24.05 -1.18
N TRP A 291 -20.82 -22.84 -0.63
CA TRP A 291 -19.86 -21.75 -0.79
C TRP A 291 -18.52 -22.07 -0.12
N TRP A 292 -18.53 -22.50 1.14
CA TRP A 292 -17.30 -22.82 1.89
C TRP A 292 -16.49 -23.94 1.21
N ASN A 293 -17.12 -25.00 0.74
CA ASN A 293 -16.42 -26.05 -0.03
C ASN A 293 -15.93 -25.56 -1.40
N ALA A 294 -16.71 -24.72 -2.07
CA ALA A 294 -16.36 -24.20 -3.39
C ALA A 294 -15.27 -23.13 -3.37
N HIS A 295 -14.96 -22.51 -2.23
CA HIS A 295 -14.03 -21.38 -2.17
C HIS A 295 -12.95 -21.48 -1.09
N VAL A 296 -13.11 -22.34 -0.08
CA VAL A 296 -12.19 -22.47 1.06
C VAL A 296 -11.72 -23.92 1.26
N PHE A 297 -12.61 -24.85 1.59
CA PHE A 297 -12.28 -26.24 1.95
C PHE A 297 -12.03 -27.14 0.73
N LYS A 298 -11.01 -26.79 -0.08
CA LYS A 298 -10.70 -27.44 -1.36
C LYS A 298 -10.05 -28.82 -1.24
N HIS A 299 -9.47 -29.17 -0.09
CA HIS A 299 -8.82 -30.47 0.15
C HIS A 299 -9.82 -31.59 0.55
N GLY A 300 -11.11 -31.26 0.58
CA GLY A 300 -12.20 -32.14 0.99
C GLY A 300 -13.19 -31.38 1.86
N ALA A 301 -14.46 -31.76 1.81
CA ALA A 301 -15.53 -31.10 2.54
C ALA A 301 -15.19 -30.96 4.04
N GLY A 302 -15.13 -29.70 4.52
CA GLY A 302 -14.85 -29.39 5.92
C GLY A 302 -13.46 -29.78 6.42
N LYS A 303 -12.49 -30.03 5.53
CA LYS A 303 -11.10 -30.21 5.94
C LYS A 303 -10.41 -28.87 6.11
N ASP A 304 -9.77 -28.73 7.25
CA ASP A 304 -8.98 -27.56 7.62
C ASP A 304 -7.96 -27.21 6.54
N ILE A 305 -7.75 -25.92 6.32
CA ILE A 305 -6.78 -25.41 5.34
C ILE A 305 -5.91 -24.35 5.99
N SER A 306 -4.58 -24.47 5.87
CA SER A 306 -3.71 -23.40 6.33
C SER A 306 -3.90 -22.15 5.47
N VAL A 307 -3.74 -20.98 6.07
CA VAL A 307 -3.86 -19.71 5.35
C VAL A 307 -2.89 -19.63 4.17
N ASN A 308 -1.67 -20.16 4.31
CA ASN A 308 -0.71 -20.21 3.21
C ASN A 308 -1.19 -21.06 2.03
N GLN A 309 -1.85 -22.20 2.28
CA GLN A 309 -2.45 -23.02 1.23
C GLN A 309 -3.61 -22.30 0.54
N LEU A 310 -4.48 -21.63 1.31
CA LEU A 310 -5.57 -20.84 0.74
C LEU A 310 -5.04 -19.71 -0.15
N VAL A 311 -4.04 -18.97 0.33
CA VAL A 311 -3.42 -17.87 -0.44
C VAL A 311 -2.80 -18.39 -1.72
N ALA A 312 -2.00 -19.46 -1.67
CA ALA A 312 -1.38 -20.06 -2.85
C ALA A 312 -2.43 -20.54 -3.87
N TYR A 313 -3.52 -21.15 -3.38
CA TYR A 313 -4.65 -21.54 -4.23
C TYR A 313 -5.31 -20.33 -4.90
N MET A 314 -5.62 -19.28 -4.14
CA MET A 314 -6.24 -18.07 -4.68
C MET A 314 -5.34 -17.40 -5.72
N GLU A 315 -4.03 -17.30 -5.46
CA GLU A 315 -3.05 -16.81 -6.44
C GLU A 315 -3.09 -17.61 -7.74
N SER A 316 -3.15 -18.95 -7.64
CA SER A 316 -3.27 -19.83 -8.81
C SER A 316 -4.56 -19.59 -9.58
N VAL A 317 -5.69 -19.37 -8.89
CA VAL A 317 -6.99 -19.10 -9.53
C VAL A 317 -6.97 -17.74 -10.24
N ILE A 318 -6.44 -16.71 -9.59
CA ILE A 318 -6.34 -15.36 -10.16
C ILE A 318 -5.43 -15.38 -11.39
N GLY A 319 -4.28 -16.04 -11.29
CA GLY A 319 -3.32 -16.21 -12.36
C GLY A 319 -2.76 -14.89 -12.92
N VAL A 320 -2.24 -14.97 -14.13
CA VAL A 320 -1.79 -13.81 -14.92
C VAL A 320 -2.87 -13.38 -15.91
N GLY A 321 -2.79 -12.13 -16.38
CA GLY A 321 -3.72 -11.56 -17.34
C GLY A 321 -4.20 -10.16 -16.97
N PRO A 322 -5.05 -9.54 -17.80
CA PRO A 322 -5.66 -8.23 -17.55
C PRO A 322 -6.52 -8.19 -16.28
N ASN A 323 -6.63 -7.01 -15.67
CA ASN A 323 -7.37 -6.83 -14.41
C ASN A 323 -8.85 -7.27 -14.49
N HIS A 324 -9.51 -7.07 -15.64
CA HIS A 324 -10.91 -7.49 -15.82
C HIS A 324 -11.07 -9.02 -15.82
N GLU A 325 -10.14 -9.76 -16.40
CA GLU A 325 -10.17 -11.24 -16.38
C GLU A 325 -9.94 -11.76 -14.96
N ARG A 326 -8.95 -11.19 -14.25
CA ARG A 326 -8.69 -11.54 -12.85
C ARG A 326 -9.91 -11.31 -11.97
N ALA A 327 -10.59 -10.17 -12.15
CA ALA A 327 -11.83 -9.84 -11.43
C ALA A 327 -12.95 -10.85 -11.72
N ASN A 328 -13.08 -11.32 -12.96
CA ASN A 328 -14.06 -12.34 -13.32
C ASN A 328 -13.80 -13.69 -12.62
N ARG A 329 -12.53 -14.08 -12.42
CA ARG A 329 -12.17 -15.35 -11.75
C ARG A 329 -12.53 -15.36 -10.26
N VAL A 330 -12.48 -14.21 -9.59
CA VAL A 330 -12.86 -14.09 -8.16
C VAL A 330 -14.32 -13.69 -7.94
N LYS A 331 -15.05 -13.35 -9.01
CA LYS A 331 -16.44 -12.87 -8.95
C LYS A 331 -17.35 -13.83 -8.16
N GLY A 332 -17.24 -15.14 -8.43
CA GLY A 332 -18.04 -16.16 -7.73
C GLY A 332 -17.77 -16.19 -6.23
N THR A 333 -16.50 -16.07 -5.84
CA THR A 333 -16.08 -16.00 -4.43
C THR A 333 -16.73 -14.80 -3.73
N VAL A 334 -16.55 -13.59 -4.28
CA VAL A 334 -17.05 -12.35 -3.65
C VAL A 334 -18.58 -12.28 -3.66
N SER A 335 -19.22 -12.48 -4.82
CA SER A 335 -20.68 -12.41 -4.92
C SER A 335 -21.36 -13.50 -4.08
N GLY A 336 -20.77 -14.70 -4.02
CA GLY A 336 -21.26 -15.77 -3.14
C GLY A 336 -21.14 -15.43 -1.66
N TRP A 337 -20.09 -14.71 -1.24
CA TRP A 337 -19.93 -14.24 0.13
C TRP A 337 -20.95 -13.17 0.51
N PHE A 338 -21.17 -12.17 -0.37
CA PHE A 338 -22.22 -11.17 -0.18
C PHE A 338 -23.63 -11.77 -0.19
N ASN A 339 -23.83 -12.94 -0.82
CA ASN A 339 -25.08 -13.71 -0.76
C ASN A 339 -25.37 -14.30 0.63
N PHE A 340 -24.50 -14.17 1.63
CA PHE A 340 -24.89 -14.49 3.01
C PHE A 340 -25.85 -13.43 3.56
N PHE A 341 -25.65 -12.15 3.25
CA PHE A 341 -26.38 -11.04 3.88
C PHE A 341 -27.15 -10.12 2.92
N THR A 342 -26.93 -10.21 1.61
CA THR A 342 -27.67 -9.47 0.56
C THR A 342 -28.19 -10.36 -0.57
N THR A 343 -29.19 -9.92 -1.33
CA THR A 343 -29.65 -10.61 -2.55
C THR A 343 -29.15 -9.93 -3.83
N ALA A 344 -29.16 -10.66 -4.95
CA ALA A 344 -28.82 -10.08 -6.26
C ALA A 344 -29.73 -8.89 -6.63
N GLU A 345 -31.01 -8.96 -6.29
CA GLU A 345 -31.96 -7.86 -6.47
C GLU A 345 -31.62 -6.65 -5.60
N TYR A 346 -31.21 -6.87 -4.36
CA TYR A 346 -30.76 -5.80 -3.47
C TYR A 346 -29.53 -5.08 -4.04
N LEU A 347 -28.55 -5.83 -4.55
CA LEU A 347 -27.36 -5.25 -5.17
C LEU A 347 -27.69 -4.43 -6.42
N LYS A 348 -28.69 -4.84 -7.22
CA LYS A 348 -29.16 -4.09 -8.39
C LYS A 348 -29.78 -2.73 -8.02
N LYS A 349 -30.33 -2.57 -6.83
CA LYS A 349 -30.92 -1.30 -6.35
C LYS A 349 -29.87 -0.24 -6.01
N ASN A 350 -28.58 -0.62 -5.99
CA ASN A 350 -27.45 0.29 -5.75
C ASN A 350 -27.60 1.13 -4.47
N MET A 351 -28.10 0.50 -3.39
CA MET A 351 -28.36 1.15 -2.11
C MET A 351 -27.12 1.87 -1.56
N ILE A 352 -27.31 3.08 -1.03
CA ILE A 352 -26.25 3.88 -0.42
C ILE A 352 -25.93 3.31 0.97
N LEU A 353 -24.65 3.09 1.26
CA LEU A 353 -24.14 2.68 2.56
C LEU A 353 -23.69 3.92 3.33
N GLY A 354 -24.39 4.26 4.40
CA GLY A 354 -24.03 5.38 5.27
C GLY A 354 -22.82 5.08 6.16
N GLU A 355 -22.23 6.13 6.74
CA GLU A 355 -21.08 6.02 7.65
C GLU A 355 -21.35 5.04 8.81
N ASN A 356 -22.52 5.16 9.47
CA ASN A 356 -22.86 4.32 10.61
C ASN A 356 -22.95 2.83 10.24
N ASP A 357 -23.51 2.51 9.07
CA ASP A 357 -23.62 1.13 8.61
C ASP A 357 -22.26 0.58 8.21
N PHE A 358 -21.42 1.41 7.57
CA PHE A 358 -20.04 1.06 7.23
C PHE A 358 -19.20 0.78 8.49
N VAL A 359 -19.30 1.61 9.52
CA VAL A 359 -18.58 1.41 10.79
C VAL A 359 -19.03 0.12 11.45
N LYS A 360 -20.36 -0.07 11.62
CA LYS A 360 -20.91 -1.29 12.22
C LYS A 360 -20.53 -2.54 11.42
N PHE A 361 -20.49 -2.45 10.09
CA PHE A 361 -20.05 -3.54 9.22
C PHE A 361 -18.65 -4.02 9.60
N TRP A 362 -17.67 -3.11 9.72
CA TRP A 362 -16.28 -3.47 10.04
C TRP A 362 -16.08 -3.85 11.50
N THR A 363 -16.82 -3.24 12.43
CA THR A 363 -16.83 -3.66 13.84
C THR A 363 -17.32 -5.10 13.97
N ILE A 364 -18.43 -5.47 13.30
CA ILE A 364 -18.98 -6.83 13.35
C ILE A 364 -18.04 -7.84 12.66
N LEU A 365 -17.53 -7.50 11.49
CA LEU A 365 -16.79 -8.45 10.66
C LEU A 365 -15.39 -8.73 11.20
N ALA A 366 -14.66 -7.67 11.54
CA ALA A 366 -13.22 -7.73 11.81
C ALA A 366 -12.79 -7.06 13.12
N ASN A 367 -13.75 -6.66 13.97
CA ASN A 367 -13.47 -5.93 15.23
C ASN A 367 -12.59 -4.69 14.99
N VAL A 368 -12.79 -4.00 13.87
CA VAL A 368 -12.04 -2.78 13.56
C VAL A 368 -12.51 -1.66 14.49
N ASP A 369 -11.56 -0.89 15.03
CA ASP A 369 -11.84 0.29 15.83
C ASP A 369 -12.77 1.26 15.08
N GLU A 370 -13.77 1.80 15.78
CA GLU A 370 -14.77 2.66 15.16
C GLU A 370 -14.16 3.97 14.63
N TYR A 371 -13.23 4.56 15.38
CA TYR A 371 -12.57 5.80 14.98
C TYR A 371 -11.74 5.57 13.70
N HIS A 372 -10.99 4.47 13.63
CA HIS A 372 -10.29 4.07 12.40
C HIS A 372 -11.26 3.85 11.24
N SER A 373 -12.36 3.12 11.45
CA SER A 373 -13.37 2.85 10.42
C SER A 373 -13.98 4.13 9.86
N ARG A 374 -14.39 5.07 10.72
CA ARG A 374 -14.90 6.40 10.30
C ARG A 374 -13.86 7.18 9.51
N THR A 375 -12.62 7.15 9.98
CA THR A 375 -11.50 7.82 9.33
C THR A 375 -11.26 7.26 7.92
N MET A 376 -11.30 5.94 7.76
CA MET A 376 -11.15 5.31 6.44
C MET A 376 -12.34 5.59 5.53
N PHE A 377 -13.57 5.56 6.05
CA PHE A 377 -14.79 5.90 5.31
C PHE A 377 -14.69 7.30 4.71
N ALA A 378 -14.31 8.29 5.52
CA ALA A 378 -14.17 9.68 5.08
C ALA A 378 -13.01 9.89 4.09
N ARG A 379 -11.91 9.15 4.23
CA ARG A 379 -10.69 9.38 3.44
C ARG A 379 -10.67 8.65 2.11
N LEU A 380 -11.16 7.42 2.10
CA LEU A 380 -10.89 6.45 1.02
C LEU A 380 -12.13 6.11 0.20
N PHE A 381 -13.33 6.19 0.77
CA PHE A 381 -14.55 5.78 0.08
C PHE A 381 -15.26 6.97 -0.58
N PRO A 382 -15.89 6.77 -1.75
CA PRO A 382 -16.60 7.83 -2.46
C PRO A 382 -17.89 8.23 -1.73
N SER A 383 -18.36 9.45 -2.00
CA SER A 383 -19.72 9.88 -1.67
C SER A 383 -20.56 10.03 -2.95
N PRO A 384 -21.70 9.32 -3.08
CA PRO A 384 -22.16 8.27 -2.17
C PRO A 384 -21.39 6.95 -2.36
N LEU A 385 -21.19 6.20 -1.27
CA LEU A 385 -20.75 4.80 -1.34
C LEU A 385 -21.97 3.92 -1.56
N THR A 386 -21.98 3.10 -2.60
CA THR A 386 -23.08 2.15 -2.85
C THR A 386 -22.66 0.72 -2.55
N MET A 387 -23.64 -0.14 -2.22
CA MET A 387 -23.37 -1.56 -1.96
C MET A 387 -22.73 -2.27 -3.16
N ASN A 388 -23.12 -1.92 -4.39
CA ASN A 388 -22.50 -2.48 -5.58
C ASN A 388 -21.04 -2.01 -5.73
N GLY A 389 -20.77 -0.72 -5.47
CA GLY A 389 -19.39 -0.21 -5.43
C GLY A 389 -18.55 -0.92 -4.37
N PHE A 390 -19.15 -1.20 -3.21
CA PHE A 390 -18.48 -1.93 -2.13
C PHE A 390 -18.16 -3.39 -2.53
N VAL A 391 -19.03 -4.07 -3.28
CA VAL A 391 -18.75 -5.38 -3.86
C VAL A 391 -17.58 -5.32 -4.86
N GLU A 392 -17.51 -4.27 -5.69
CA GLU A 392 -16.39 -4.07 -6.61
C GLU A 392 -15.07 -3.79 -5.86
N ASP A 393 -15.10 -3.05 -4.75
CA ASP A 393 -13.92 -2.87 -3.88
C ASP A 393 -13.42 -4.25 -3.38
N PHE A 394 -14.30 -5.16 -2.95
CA PHE A 394 -13.92 -6.52 -2.53
C PHE A 394 -13.38 -7.37 -3.70
N LYS A 395 -13.92 -7.23 -4.90
CA LYS A 395 -13.35 -7.90 -6.08
C LYS A 395 -11.95 -7.39 -6.37
N SER A 396 -11.73 -6.08 -6.34
CA SER A 396 -10.40 -5.49 -6.57
C SER A 396 -9.41 -5.88 -5.48
N LEU A 397 -9.85 -5.97 -4.22
CA LEU A 397 -9.05 -6.50 -3.11
C LEU A 397 -8.48 -7.88 -3.47
N LEU A 398 -9.31 -8.79 -4.00
CA LEU A 398 -8.89 -10.16 -4.31
C LEU A 398 -8.20 -10.33 -5.67
N SER A 399 -8.40 -9.44 -6.65
CA SER A 399 -7.95 -9.69 -8.03
C SER A 399 -6.86 -8.76 -8.55
N ASN A 400 -6.80 -7.51 -8.09
CA ASN A 400 -5.97 -6.50 -8.71
C ASN A 400 -4.55 -6.48 -8.11
N PRO A 401 -3.49 -6.82 -8.84
CA PRO A 401 -2.14 -6.85 -8.27
C PRO A 401 -1.53 -5.44 -8.09
N ASP A 402 -2.15 -4.39 -8.63
CA ASP A 402 -1.55 -3.07 -8.69
C ASP A 402 -1.61 -2.36 -7.33
N PHE A 403 -0.44 -2.06 -6.77
CA PHE A 403 -0.29 -1.31 -5.51
C PHE A 403 -0.94 0.08 -5.55
N PHE A 404 -1.02 0.70 -6.72
CA PHE A 404 -1.61 2.04 -6.88
C PHE A 404 -3.11 2.00 -7.19
N ASP A 405 -3.74 0.81 -7.23
CA ASP A 405 -5.17 0.71 -7.45
C ASP A 405 -5.96 1.07 -6.18
N GLU A 406 -6.69 2.18 -6.25
CA GLU A 406 -7.44 2.71 -5.12
C GLU A 406 -8.51 1.75 -4.62
N TYR A 407 -9.27 1.11 -5.52
CA TYR A 407 -10.35 0.18 -5.16
C TYR A 407 -9.81 -0.99 -4.31
N SER A 408 -8.66 -1.54 -4.69
CA SER A 408 -8.03 -2.61 -3.93
C SER A 408 -7.45 -2.14 -2.59
N ASN A 409 -7.01 -0.88 -2.51
CA ASN A 409 -6.44 -0.28 -1.32
C ASN A 409 -7.48 0.17 -0.30
N ARG A 410 -8.69 0.53 -0.72
CA ARG A 410 -9.76 1.02 0.17
C ARG A 410 -10.03 0.05 1.31
N ILE A 411 -10.40 -1.18 0.96
CA ILE A 411 -10.67 -2.22 1.96
C ILE A 411 -9.38 -2.63 2.66
N PHE A 412 -8.29 -2.83 1.93
CA PHE A 412 -7.01 -3.23 2.53
C PHE A 412 -6.60 -2.29 3.66
N ASN A 413 -6.73 -0.97 3.48
CA ASN A 413 -6.40 0.02 4.52
C ASN A 413 -7.34 0.00 5.73
N VAL A 414 -8.56 -0.51 5.59
CA VAL A 414 -9.47 -0.73 6.72
C VAL A 414 -9.00 -1.93 7.56
N ILE A 415 -8.66 -3.04 6.90
CA ILE A 415 -8.42 -4.34 7.59
C ILE A 415 -6.95 -4.66 7.84
N ARG A 416 -6.00 -3.92 7.25
CA ARG A 416 -4.57 -4.12 7.44
C ARG A 416 -4.20 -4.05 8.92
N PHE A 417 -3.21 -4.86 9.31
CA PHE A 417 -2.66 -4.82 10.66
C PHE A 417 -2.19 -3.40 11.00
N GLN A 418 -2.77 -2.84 12.06
CA GLN A 418 -2.33 -1.59 12.67
C GLN A 418 -1.53 -2.01 13.92
N PRO A 419 -0.22 -1.73 13.99
CA PRO A 419 0.48 -1.86 15.26
C PRO A 419 -0.28 -1.02 16.29
N LYS A 420 -0.71 -1.60 17.41
CA LYS A 420 -1.15 -0.80 18.56
C LYS A 420 -0.05 0.22 18.81
N LYS A 421 -0.38 1.51 18.81
CA LYS A 421 0.56 2.65 18.94
C LYS A 421 1.74 2.28 19.86
N MET A 422 2.84 1.82 19.27
CA MET A 422 4.16 1.95 19.86
C MET A 422 4.63 3.31 19.35
N CYS A 423 4.87 4.25 20.27
CA CYS A 423 5.08 5.69 20.04
C CYS A 423 3.75 6.48 19.88
N CYS A 424 3.28 7.31 20.81
CA CYS A 424 3.90 8.00 21.95
C CYS A 424 2.87 8.10 23.09
N ASN A 425 3.20 7.53 24.26
CA ASN A 425 2.92 8.18 25.54
C ASN A 425 4.24 8.87 25.90
N VAL A 426 4.39 10.13 25.49
CA VAL A 426 5.33 11.07 26.10
C VAL A 426 4.55 12.35 26.30
#